data_AF-A0A8H0HQD8-F1
#
_entry.id   AF-A0A8H0HQD8-F1
#
_cell.length_a   1.000
_cell.length_b   1.000
_cell.length_c   1.000
_cell.angle_alpha   90.00
_cell.angle_beta   90.00
_cell.angle_gamma   90.00
#
_symmetry.space_group_name_H-M   'P 1'
#
loop_
_entity.id
_entity.type
_entity.pdbx_description
1 polymer ?
#
loop_
_entity_poly.entity_id
_entity_poly.type
_entity_poly.pdbx_seq_one_letter_code
_entity_poly.pdbx_strand_id
1 'polypeptide(L)'
;ITFLDKEILPEYMGDRGVIYDIYCTTESGEQFIVEMQNRQQVNFRERALYYLSHAVSRQGEKGADWRFNLKAVYGVFFMNFRLENMPHKLRTDIVLSDRDTHEQFSDKLRFIFIELPSFRKEEEECVTDFERWIYVLK
;
A
#
# COMPACT_ATOMS: atom_id res chain seq x y z
N ILE A 1 -2.97 -15.54 6.49
CA ILE A 1 -2.12 -14.31 6.48
C ILE A 1 -1.08 -14.47 7.57
N THR A 2 0.18 -14.14 7.27
CA THR A 2 1.30 -14.20 8.21
C THR A 2 1.89 -12.80 8.38
N PHE A 3 1.97 -12.32 9.61
CA PHE A 3 2.63 -11.06 9.93
C PHE A 3 4.15 -11.24 9.86
N LEU A 4 4.81 -10.29 9.21
CA LEU A 4 6.26 -10.25 9.02
C LEU A 4 6.85 -9.17 9.94
N ASP A 5 8.18 -9.19 10.10
CA ASP A 5 8.85 -8.09 10.79
C ASP A 5 8.65 -6.80 10.00
N LYS A 6 8.14 -5.79 10.70
CA LYS A 6 7.82 -4.48 10.13
C LYS A 6 9.02 -3.55 10.11
N GLU A 7 10.05 -3.85 10.91
CA GLU A 7 11.32 -3.13 10.92
C GLU A 7 12.28 -3.78 9.94
N ILE A 8 12.45 -3.11 8.80
CA ILE A 8 13.33 -3.56 7.74
C ILE A 8 14.68 -2.84 7.90
N LEU A 9 15.66 -3.61 8.38
CA LEU A 9 17.02 -3.12 8.52
C LEU A 9 17.64 -2.75 7.16
N PRO A 10 18.53 -1.75 7.15
CA PRO A 10 19.33 -1.42 5.98
C PRO A 10 20.13 -2.63 5.47
N GLU A 11 20.26 -2.76 4.14
CA GLU A 11 21.04 -3.85 3.54
C GLU A 11 22.55 -3.60 3.66
N TYR A 12 22.98 -2.34 3.43
CA TYR A 12 24.37 -1.91 3.56
C TYR A 12 24.54 -0.80 4.60
N MET A 13 25.78 -0.61 5.06
CA MET A 13 26.11 0.46 5.99
C MET A 13 25.85 1.83 5.33
N GLY A 14 24.98 2.63 5.94
CA GLY A 14 24.58 3.95 5.44
C GLY A 14 23.26 3.98 4.69
N ASP A 15 22.68 2.82 4.37
CA ASP A 15 21.35 2.75 3.77
C ASP A 15 20.26 3.14 4.78
N ARG A 16 19.11 3.56 4.25
CA ARG A 16 17.94 3.89 5.06
C ARG A 16 17.13 2.62 5.34
N GLY A 17 16.90 2.34 6.61
CA GLY A 17 15.93 1.32 7.03
C GLY A 17 14.49 1.78 6.77
N VAL A 18 13.57 0.83 6.70
CA VAL A 18 12.14 1.10 6.51
C VAL A 18 11.37 0.50 7.67
N ILE A 19 10.45 1.25 8.27
CA ILE A 19 9.57 0.74 9.32
C ILE A 19 8.15 0.91 8.80
N TYR A 20 7.45 -0.21 8.65
CA TYR A 20 6.04 -0.23 8.29
C TYR A 20 5.16 -0.22 9.56
N ASP A 21 3.92 0.26 9.48
CA ASP A 21 2.97 0.07 10.60
C ASP A 21 2.56 -1.40 10.72
N ILE A 22 2.19 -2.01 9.59
CA ILE A 22 1.89 -3.44 9.45
C ILE A 22 2.50 -3.95 8.15
N TYR A 23 3.17 -5.10 8.25
CA TYR A 23 3.67 -5.82 7.09
C TYR A 23 3.28 -7.30 7.21
N CYS A 24 2.66 -7.84 6.17
CA CYS A 24 2.21 -9.23 6.18
C CYS A 24 2.20 -9.84 4.77
N THR A 25 2.07 -11.16 4.72
CA THR A 25 1.99 -11.90 3.47
C THR A 25 0.84 -12.91 3.46
N THR A 26 0.35 -13.22 2.28
CA THR A 26 -0.64 -14.28 2.02
C THR A 26 0.03 -15.65 1.95
N GLU A 27 -0.77 -16.71 1.87
CA GLU A 27 -0.27 -18.07 1.63
C GLU A 27 0.40 -18.23 0.26
N SER A 28 -0.04 -17.45 -0.73
CA SER A 28 0.52 -17.40 -2.08
C SER A 28 1.76 -16.48 -2.20
N GLY A 29 2.11 -15.76 -1.14
CA GLY A 29 3.32 -14.94 -1.04
C GLY A 29 3.15 -13.48 -1.46
N GLU A 30 1.93 -13.04 -1.81
CA GLU A 30 1.68 -11.60 -1.99
C GLU A 30 1.90 -10.85 -0.69
N GLN A 31 2.39 -9.62 -0.79
CA GLN A 31 2.81 -8.81 0.33
C GLN A 31 1.86 -7.63 0.50
N PHE A 32 1.51 -7.34 1.76
CA PHE A 32 0.66 -6.24 2.14
C PHE A 32 1.42 -5.35 3.12
N ILE A 33 1.56 -4.08 2.76
CA ILE A 33 2.09 -3.02 3.59
C ILE A 33 0.91 -2.13 3.94
N VAL A 34 0.58 -2.00 5.22
CA VAL A 34 -0.46 -1.09 5.68
C VAL A 34 0.19 0.04 6.46
N GLU A 35 -0.22 1.26 6.13
CA GLU A 35 0.27 2.52 6.70
C GLU A 35 -0.91 3.38 7.14
N MET A 36 -0.82 4.00 8.31
CA MET A 36 -1.86 4.85 8.87
C MET A 36 -1.31 6.24 9.18
N GLN A 37 -1.94 7.29 8.65
CA GLN A 37 -1.41 8.65 8.77
C GLN A 37 -2.49 9.65 9.19
N ASN A 38 -2.29 10.26 10.35
CA ASN A 38 -3.24 11.26 10.89
C ASN A 38 -3.06 12.66 10.29
N ARG A 39 -1.87 12.99 9.77
CA ARG A 39 -1.56 14.29 9.18
C ARG A 39 -0.83 14.13 7.86
N GLN A 40 -1.07 15.07 6.94
CA GLN A 40 -0.35 15.13 5.68
C GLN A 40 1.14 15.32 5.94
N GLN A 41 1.95 14.52 5.25
CA GLN A 41 3.39 14.62 5.27
C GLN A 41 3.89 15.03 3.88
N VAL A 42 5.02 15.72 3.85
CA VAL A 42 5.68 16.10 2.60
C VAL A 42 6.08 14.83 1.84
N ASN A 43 5.87 14.83 0.52
CA ASN A 43 6.24 13.73 -0.37
C ASN A 43 5.66 12.36 0.00
N PHE A 44 4.41 12.33 0.47
CA PHE A 44 3.76 11.09 0.91
C PHE A 44 3.63 10.06 -0.22
N ARG A 45 3.37 10.50 -1.46
CA ARG A 45 3.25 9.61 -2.62
C ARG A 45 4.59 8.96 -2.97
N GLU A 46 5.66 9.74 -2.91
CA GLU A 46 7.03 9.30 -3.16
C GLU A 46 7.48 8.34 -2.07
N ARG A 47 7.08 8.57 -0.81
CA ARG A 47 7.34 7.62 0.28
C ARG A 47 6.61 6.30 0.07
N ALA A 48 5.33 6.34 -0.31
CA ALA A 48 4.57 5.14 -0.65
C ALA A 48 5.27 4.37 -1.79
N LEU A 49 5.68 5.07 -2.86
CA LEU A 49 6.44 4.49 -3.97
C LEU A 49 7.75 3.85 -3.51
N TYR A 50 8.52 4.53 -2.66
CA TYR A 50 9.76 4.01 -2.11
C TYR A 50 9.53 2.74 -1.29
N TYR A 51 8.52 2.73 -0.43
CA TYR A 51 8.18 1.60 0.43
C TYR A 51 7.81 0.35 -0.35
N LEU A 52 6.94 0.48 -1.36
CA LEU A 52 6.52 -0.67 -2.16
C LEU A 52 7.64 -1.12 -3.11
N SER A 53 8.38 -0.19 -3.71
CA SER A 53 9.54 -0.53 -4.55
C SER A 53 10.59 -1.32 -3.77
N HIS A 54 10.83 -0.94 -2.52
CA HIS A 54 11.74 -1.67 -1.64
C HIS A 54 11.25 -3.09 -1.30
N ALA A 55 9.94 -3.26 -1.07
CA ALA A 55 9.38 -4.59 -0.87
C ALA A 55 9.47 -5.47 -2.13
N VAL A 56 9.23 -4.90 -3.32
CA VAL A 56 9.42 -5.57 -4.60
C VAL A 56 10.89 -6.00 -4.79
N SER A 57 11.84 -5.09 -4.57
CA SER A 57 13.26 -5.38 -4.80
C SER A 57 13.79 -6.48 -3.86
N ARG A 58 13.29 -6.52 -2.63
CA ARG A 58 13.68 -7.52 -1.62
C ARG A 58 13.19 -8.95 -1.91
N GLN A 59 12.31 -9.14 -2.88
CA GLN A 59 11.91 -10.48 -3.32
C GLN A 59 13.00 -11.16 -4.18
N GLY A 60 14.04 -10.42 -4.58
CA GLY A 60 15.14 -10.94 -5.39
C GLY A 60 15.88 -12.09 -4.73
N GLU A 61 15.94 -13.23 -5.41
CA GLU A 61 16.73 -14.39 -4.99
C GLU A 61 17.91 -14.61 -5.94
N LYS A 62 19.04 -15.10 -5.40
CA LYS A 62 20.20 -15.44 -6.23
C LYS A 62 19.96 -16.73 -7.02
N GLY A 63 20.39 -16.73 -8.27
CA GLY A 63 20.35 -17.90 -9.15
C GLY A 63 19.30 -17.78 -10.25
N ALA A 64 19.44 -18.60 -11.29
CA ALA A 64 18.61 -18.52 -12.48
C ALA A 64 17.15 -18.99 -12.24
N ASP A 65 16.91 -19.74 -11.16
CA ASP A 65 15.61 -20.37 -10.89
C ASP A 65 14.54 -19.38 -10.42
N TRP A 66 14.93 -18.24 -9.86
CA TRP A 66 13.98 -17.21 -9.43
C TRP A 66 13.17 -16.62 -10.58
N ARG A 67 13.78 -16.52 -11.78
CA ARG A 67 13.15 -16.07 -13.04
C ARG A 67 12.36 -14.77 -12.92
N PHE A 68 12.68 -13.91 -11.96
CA PHE A 68 11.97 -12.66 -11.68
C PHE A 68 10.47 -12.87 -11.44
N ASN A 69 10.07 -14.02 -10.85
CA ASN A 69 8.69 -14.35 -10.57
C ASN A 69 8.17 -13.57 -9.34
N LEU A 70 7.97 -12.27 -9.52
CA LEU A 70 7.54 -11.36 -8.48
C LEU A 70 6.14 -11.72 -7.96
N LYS A 71 6.00 -11.70 -6.64
CA LYS A 71 4.74 -11.67 -5.91
C LYS A 71 4.23 -10.24 -5.85
N ALA A 72 2.91 -10.11 -5.94
CA ALA A 72 2.29 -8.79 -5.92
C ALA A 72 2.49 -8.11 -4.57
N VAL A 73 2.72 -6.79 -4.59
CA VAL A 73 2.84 -5.94 -3.41
C VAL A 73 1.70 -4.94 -3.41
N TYR A 74 0.94 -4.94 -2.31
CA TYR A 74 -0.18 -4.06 -2.04
C TYR A 74 0.21 -3.08 -0.94
N GLY A 75 0.19 -1.78 -1.25
CA GLY A 75 0.27 -0.71 -0.25
C GLY A 75 -1.12 -0.22 0.09
N VAL A 76 -1.54 -0.30 1.34
CA VAL A 76 -2.82 0.20 1.84
C VAL A 76 -2.56 1.36 2.79
N PHE A 77 -2.97 2.56 2.40
CA PHE A 77 -2.66 3.80 3.09
C PHE A 77 -3.94 4.42 3.64
N PHE A 78 -4.16 4.31 4.95
CA PHE A 78 -5.24 5.01 5.64
C PHE A 78 -4.80 6.44 5.98
N MET A 79 -5.61 7.42 5.59
CA MET A 79 -5.27 8.83 5.73
C MET A 79 -6.42 9.60 6.37
N ASN A 80 -6.14 10.29 7.48
CA ASN A 80 -7.06 11.26 8.08
C ASN A 80 -6.93 12.67 7.46
N PHE A 81 -6.60 12.72 6.18
CA PHE A 81 -6.48 13.94 5.40
C PHE A 81 -6.76 13.60 3.94
N ARG A 82 -6.88 14.65 3.12
CA ARG A 82 -7.15 14.53 1.68
C ARG A 82 -5.89 14.82 0.90
N LEU A 83 -5.57 13.99 -0.09
CA LEU A 83 -4.44 14.28 -0.97
C LEU A 83 -4.81 15.38 -1.95
N GLU A 84 -3.91 16.36 -2.12
CA GLU A 84 -4.08 17.43 -3.10
C GLU A 84 -4.20 16.86 -4.53
N ASN A 85 -5.01 17.49 -5.36
CA ASN A 85 -5.21 17.10 -6.78
C ASN A 85 -5.77 15.67 -6.96
N MET A 86 -6.58 15.19 -6.02
CA MET A 86 -7.31 13.92 -6.11
C MET A 86 -8.82 14.16 -6.11
N PRO A 87 -9.62 13.24 -6.67
CA PRO A 87 -11.08 13.37 -6.70
C PRO A 87 -11.77 13.24 -5.32
N HIS A 88 -11.01 13.16 -4.23
CA HIS A 88 -11.50 13.04 -2.85
C HIS A 88 -12.54 11.94 -2.64
N LYS A 89 -12.29 10.78 -3.23
CA LYS A 89 -13.07 9.56 -3.01
C LYS A 89 -12.49 8.78 -1.84
N LEU A 90 -13.35 8.03 -1.14
CA LEU A 90 -12.94 7.18 -0.01
C LEU A 90 -11.77 6.26 -0.37
N ARG A 91 -11.83 5.61 -1.54
CA ARG A 91 -10.84 4.63 -1.97
C ARG A 91 -10.31 4.95 -3.36
N THR A 92 -8.99 5.10 -3.47
CA THR A 92 -8.28 5.28 -4.73
C THR A 92 -7.25 4.19 -4.93
N ASP A 93 -7.49 3.36 -5.94
CA ASP A 93 -6.55 2.33 -6.38
C ASP A 93 -5.73 2.89 -7.54
N ILE A 94 -4.41 2.88 -7.40
CA ILE A 94 -3.43 3.22 -8.44
C ILE A 94 -2.76 1.92 -8.90
N VAL A 95 -2.69 1.74 -10.21
CA VAL A 95 -2.17 0.54 -10.88
C VAL A 95 -1.12 0.91 -11.92
N LEU A 96 -0.29 -0.05 -12.30
CA LEU A 96 0.63 0.09 -13.44
C LEU A 96 -0.12 -0.23 -14.74
N SER A 97 -0.39 0.79 -15.55
CA SER A 97 -1.11 0.67 -16.81
C SER A 97 -0.34 1.29 -17.95
N ASP A 98 -0.67 0.87 -19.17
CA ASP A 98 -0.33 1.64 -20.37
C ASP A 98 -0.94 3.05 -20.27
N ARG A 99 -0.23 4.04 -20.80
CA ARG A 99 -0.60 5.45 -20.65
C ARG A 99 -1.76 5.83 -21.58
N ASP A 100 -1.76 5.31 -22.80
CA ASP A 100 -2.65 5.78 -23.86
C ASP A 100 -3.96 4.97 -23.89
N THR A 101 -3.90 3.67 -23.61
CA THR A 101 -5.05 2.76 -23.57
C THR A 101 -5.63 2.59 -22.17
N HIS A 102 -4.87 2.92 -21.13
CA HIS A 102 -5.17 2.62 -19.73
C HIS A 102 -5.32 1.11 -19.42
N GLU A 103 -4.90 0.22 -20.32
CA GLU A 103 -4.88 -1.21 -20.06
C GLU A 103 -3.83 -1.57 -18.99
N GLN A 104 -4.18 -2.48 -18.09
CA GLN A 104 -3.27 -2.87 -17.03
C GLN A 104 -2.04 -3.61 -17.59
N PHE A 105 -0.86 -3.05 -17.36
CA PHE A 105 0.40 -3.64 -17.80
C PHE A 105 0.88 -4.73 -16.84
N SER A 106 0.66 -4.53 -15.53
CA SER A 106 1.05 -5.49 -14.50
C SER A 106 0.13 -5.38 -13.28
N ASP A 107 -0.10 -6.52 -12.63
CA ASP A 107 -0.84 -6.64 -11.38
C ASP A 107 0.07 -6.72 -10.14
N LYS A 108 1.39 -6.66 -10.32
CA LYS A 108 2.38 -6.88 -9.26
C LYS A 108 2.57 -5.72 -8.30
N LEU A 109 2.04 -4.53 -8.63
CA LEU A 109 2.18 -3.34 -7.80
C LEU A 109 0.84 -2.60 -7.73
N ARG A 110 0.33 -2.42 -6.52
CA ARG A 110 -0.94 -1.69 -6.30
C ARG A 110 -0.85 -0.78 -5.09
N PHE A 111 -1.22 0.49 -5.28
CA PHE A 111 -1.37 1.45 -4.20
C PHE A 111 -2.85 1.69 -3.96
N ILE A 112 -3.28 1.58 -2.71
CA ILE A 112 -4.67 1.75 -2.29
C ILE A 112 -4.67 2.85 -1.24
N PHE A 113 -5.15 4.03 -1.63
CA PHE A 113 -5.28 5.18 -0.74
C PHE A 113 -6.70 5.26 -0.21
N ILE A 114 -6.85 5.24 1.12
CA ILE A 114 -8.12 5.33 1.82
C ILE A 114 -8.20 6.69 2.53
N GLU A 115 -8.97 7.63 1.96
CA GLU A 115 -9.22 8.96 2.53
C GLU A 115 -10.41 8.90 3.50
N LEU A 116 -10.12 8.76 4.79
CA LEU A 116 -11.15 8.68 5.85
C LEU A 116 -12.10 9.90 5.87
N PRO A 117 -11.64 11.15 5.66
CA PRO A 117 -12.53 12.32 5.61
C PRO A 117 -13.51 12.34 4.42
N SER A 118 -13.39 11.38 3.50
CA SER A 118 -14.29 11.19 2.37
C SER A 118 -15.39 10.15 2.67
N PHE A 119 -15.33 9.47 3.83
CA PHE A 119 -16.42 8.65 4.36
C PHE A 119 -17.47 9.53 5.04
N ARG A 120 -18.72 9.44 4.60
CA ARG A 120 -19.83 10.29 5.10
C ARG A 120 -20.97 9.54 5.75
N LYS A 121 -20.93 8.21 5.71
CA LYS A 121 -21.98 7.38 6.30
C LYS A 121 -21.91 7.43 7.83
N GLU A 122 -23.08 7.38 8.44
CA GLU A 122 -23.26 7.09 9.85
C GLU A 122 -23.40 5.58 10.10
N GLU A 123 -23.40 5.16 11.38
CA GLU A 123 -23.34 3.76 11.78
C GLU A 123 -24.47 2.94 11.15
N GLU A 124 -25.69 3.47 11.17
CA GLU A 124 -26.90 2.80 10.67
C GLU A 124 -26.89 2.65 9.14
N GLU A 125 -26.12 3.48 8.44
CA GLU A 125 -25.97 3.45 6.98
C GLU A 125 -24.87 2.47 6.50
N CYS A 126 -24.11 1.90 7.44
CA CYS A 126 -23.03 0.96 7.16
C CYS A 126 -23.57 -0.46 6.93
N VAL A 127 -23.55 -0.90 5.67
CA VAL A 127 -24.09 -2.19 5.24
C VAL A 127 -23.02 -3.27 5.27
N THR A 128 -21.80 -2.91 4.86
CA THR A 128 -20.67 -3.85 4.75
C THR A 128 -19.72 -3.76 5.94
N ASP A 129 -19.00 -4.85 6.24
CA ASP A 129 -17.99 -4.84 7.30
C ASP A 129 -16.87 -3.84 7.00
N PHE A 130 -16.51 -3.65 5.73
CA PHE A 130 -15.58 -2.60 5.33
C PHE A 130 -16.08 -1.22 5.77
N GLU A 131 -17.34 -0.87 5.47
CA GLU A 131 -17.91 0.41 5.87
C GLU A 131 -17.95 0.58 7.39
N ARG A 132 -18.31 -0.48 8.13
CA ARG A 132 -18.30 -0.48 9.61
C ARG A 132 -16.89 -0.23 10.15
N TRP A 133 -15.87 -0.89 9.59
CA TRP A 133 -14.49 -0.65 9.97
C TRP A 133 -14.03 0.77 9.64
N ILE A 134 -14.38 1.30 8.47
CA ILE A 134 -14.07 2.68 8.12
C ILE A 134 -14.77 3.67 9.07
N TYR A 135 -16.02 3.41 9.47
CA TYR A 135 -16.73 4.24 10.44
C TYR A 135 -15.99 4.30 11.79
N VAL A 136 -15.55 3.16 12.30
CA VAL A 136 -14.78 3.06 13.56
C VAL A 136 -13.42 3.77 13.47
N LEU A 137 -12.81 3.77 12.28
CA LEU A 137 -11.50 4.38 12.06
C LEU A 137 -11.55 5.88 11.72
N LYS A 138 -12.73 6.44 11.40
CA LYS A 138 -12.90 7.84 10.95
C LYS A 138 -12.66 8.86 12.06
#